data_AF-X5A3T7-F1
#
_entry.id   AF-X5A3T7-F1
#
_cell.length_a   1.000
_cell.length_b   1.000
_cell.length_c   1.000
_cell.angle_alpha   90.00
_cell.angle_beta   90.00
_cell.angle_gamma   90.00
#
_symmetry.space_group_name_H-M   'P 1'
#
loop_
_entity.id
_entity.type
_entity.pdbx_description
1 polymer ?
#
loop_
_entity_poly.entity_id
_entity_poly.type
_entity_poly.pdbx_seq_one_letter_code
_entity_poly.pdbx_strand_id
1 'polypeptide(L)'
;MNYDVAVNGVWLSTQGAALYERKLPVLPEMDDNTVKIAGTDGVIDFGGSYSARLLNLTFEITVSGADFHRTVAYLARTFNAKRGEITLEFSDMPGKYYRAIYAGTLALGETGSRLIDVSLRMNDPWPTGDEVVTEFMITASPTAVQIESEADVRAQPVITVTNTGWNTVNGFTVTNEYEYQ
;
A
#
# COMPACT_ATOMS: atom_id res chain seq x y z
N MET A 1 -2.42 0.21 25.20
CA MET A 1 -1.63 0.33 23.96
C MET A 1 -2.22 1.48 23.18
N ASN A 2 -1.42 2.48 22.82
CA ASN A 2 -1.89 3.57 21.96
C ASN A 2 -1.60 3.15 20.52
N TYR A 3 -2.65 2.82 19.77
CA TYR A 3 -2.55 2.62 18.34
C TYR A 3 -2.35 3.98 17.67
N ASP A 4 -1.42 4.05 16.72
CA ASP A 4 -1.12 5.27 15.98
C ASP A 4 -0.81 4.91 14.53
N VAL A 5 -0.88 5.92 13.66
CA VAL A 5 -0.55 5.79 12.25
C VAL A 5 0.32 6.97 11.83
N ALA A 6 1.39 6.67 11.13
CA ALA A 6 2.18 7.66 10.41
C ALA A 6 1.63 7.81 9.00
N VAL A 7 1.44 9.06 8.58
CA VAL A 7 1.09 9.39 7.19
C VAL A 7 2.28 10.12 6.59
N ASN A 8 2.87 9.54 5.54
CA ASN A 8 4.11 10.03 4.92
C ASN A 8 5.23 10.28 5.94
N GLY A 9 5.39 9.37 6.90
CA GLY A 9 6.41 9.45 7.97
C GLY A 9 6.07 10.35 9.15
N VAL A 10 4.89 10.99 9.17
CA VAL A 10 4.45 11.84 10.30
C VAL A 10 3.35 11.15 11.10
N TRP A 11 3.65 10.83 12.36
CA TRP A 11 2.70 10.28 13.32
C TRP A 11 1.56 11.26 13.61
N LEU A 12 0.31 10.84 13.41
CA LEU A 12 -0.84 11.74 13.59
C LEU A 12 -1.05 12.15 15.04
N SER A 13 -0.65 11.33 16.01
CA SER A 13 -0.70 11.70 17.43
C SER A 13 0.07 12.99 17.73
N THR A 14 1.18 13.23 17.03
CA THR A 14 1.98 14.47 17.16
C THR A 14 1.26 15.72 16.63
N GLN A 15 0.23 15.52 15.81
CA GLN A 15 -0.57 16.57 15.18
C GLN A 15 -1.94 16.75 15.86
N GLY A 16 -2.16 16.05 16.98
CA GLY A 16 -3.37 16.18 17.79
C GLY A 16 -4.52 15.27 17.39
N ALA A 17 -4.26 14.21 16.61
CA ALA A 17 -5.24 13.20 16.23
C ALA A 17 -4.73 11.80 16.59
N ALA A 18 -5.51 11.01 17.31
CA ALA A 18 -5.17 9.62 17.63
C ALA A 18 -5.97 8.66 16.75
N LEU A 19 -5.39 7.52 16.40
CA LEU A 19 -6.12 6.46 15.71
C LEU A 19 -7.11 5.81 16.68
N TYR A 20 -8.41 5.96 16.40
CA TYR A 20 -9.48 5.40 17.22
C TYR A 20 -9.89 4.02 16.72
N GLU A 21 -10.14 3.89 15.41
CA GLU A 21 -10.52 2.64 14.76
C GLU A 21 -9.82 2.52 13.41
N ARG A 22 -9.51 1.28 13.02
CA ARG A 22 -9.11 0.96 11.65
C ARG A 22 -9.87 -0.25 11.15
N LYS A 23 -10.33 -0.18 9.91
CA LYS A 23 -10.94 -1.29 9.17
C LYS A 23 -10.04 -1.58 7.99
N LEU A 24 -9.18 -2.57 8.18
CA LEU A 24 -8.29 -3.11 7.17
C LEU A 24 -8.83 -4.50 6.81
N PRO A 25 -9.45 -4.69 5.63
CA PRO A 25 -9.90 -6.00 5.23
C PRO A 25 -8.66 -6.90 5.04
N VAL A 26 -8.74 -8.13 5.54
CA VAL A 26 -7.63 -9.10 5.52
C VAL A 26 -7.27 -9.45 4.08
N LEU A 27 -8.28 -9.62 3.24
CA LEU A 27 -8.15 -9.77 1.80
C LEU A 27 -8.87 -8.63 1.09
N PRO A 28 -8.37 -8.20 -0.09
CA PRO A 28 -9.09 -7.26 -0.93
C PRO A 28 -10.41 -7.88 -1.41
N GLU A 29 -11.31 -7.03 -1.88
CA GLU A 29 -12.48 -7.51 -2.61
C GLU A 29 -12.05 -8.26 -3.88
N MET A 30 -12.87 -9.23 -4.29
CA MET A 30 -12.63 -10.03 -5.48
C MET A 30 -13.69 -9.68 -6.52
N ASP A 31 -13.24 -9.33 -7.71
CA ASP A 31 -14.08 -9.25 -8.89
C ASP A 31 -14.19 -10.66 -9.50
N ASP A 32 -15.41 -11.20 -9.48
CA ASP A 32 -15.73 -12.48 -10.11
C ASP A 32 -16.06 -12.25 -11.59
N ASN A 33 -15.31 -12.89 -12.50
CA ASN A 33 -15.53 -12.77 -13.93
C ASN A 33 -16.30 -13.99 -14.45
N THR A 34 -17.53 -14.17 -13.95
CA THR A 34 -18.42 -15.24 -14.42
C THR A 34 -19.47 -14.74 -15.40
N VAL A 35 -19.83 -15.59 -16.37
CA VAL A 35 -20.88 -15.31 -17.36
C VAL A 35 -21.96 -16.38 -17.30
N LYS A 36 -23.21 -15.94 -17.13
CA LYS A 36 -24.40 -16.79 -17.23
C LYS A 36 -24.92 -16.82 -18.67
N ILE A 37 -24.94 -18.00 -19.28
CA ILE A 37 -25.58 -18.21 -20.59
C ILE A 37 -27.06 -18.56 -20.39
N ALA A 38 -27.94 -17.90 -21.13
CA ALA A 38 -29.37 -18.16 -21.09
C ALA A 38 -29.70 -19.58 -21.59
N GLY A 39 -30.57 -20.28 -20.87
CA GLY A 39 -30.99 -21.64 -21.20
C GLY A 39 -30.03 -22.75 -20.74
N THR A 40 -28.94 -22.40 -20.05
CA THR A 40 -27.98 -23.37 -19.49
C THR A 40 -27.94 -23.25 -17.97
N ASP A 41 -27.86 -24.38 -17.26
CA ASP A 41 -27.61 -24.41 -15.82
C ASP A 41 -26.13 -24.11 -15.51
N GLY A 42 -25.85 -23.44 -14.39
CA GLY A 42 -24.48 -23.03 -14.03
C GLY A 42 -23.99 -21.74 -14.71
N VAL A 43 -22.69 -21.44 -14.56
CA VAL A 43 -21.99 -20.27 -15.14
C VAL A 43 -20.67 -20.70 -15.76
N ILE A 44 -20.16 -19.92 -16.70
CA ILE A 44 -18.79 -20.05 -17.21
C ILE A 44 -17.90 -19.12 -16.39
N ASP A 45 -16.80 -19.66 -15.85
CA ASP A 45 -15.84 -18.97 -15.00
C ASP A 45 -14.58 -18.61 -15.80
N PHE A 46 -14.23 -17.31 -15.85
CA PHE A 46 -13.01 -16.79 -16.47
C PHE A 46 -11.91 -16.45 -15.45
N GLY A 47 -12.09 -16.90 -14.20
CA GLY A 47 -11.26 -16.57 -13.06
C GLY A 47 -11.69 -15.27 -12.38
N GLY A 48 -10.94 -14.89 -11.34
CA GLY A 48 -11.17 -13.64 -10.63
C GLY A 48 -9.90 -12.82 -10.45
N SER A 49 -10.10 -11.55 -10.16
CA SER A 49 -9.02 -10.60 -9.84
C SER A 49 -9.31 -9.89 -8.53
N TYR A 50 -8.27 -9.52 -7.80
CA TYR A 50 -8.44 -8.64 -6.64
C TYR A 50 -8.70 -7.21 -7.09
N SER A 51 -9.75 -6.62 -6.54
CA SER A 51 -10.07 -5.21 -6.69
C SER A 51 -9.18 -4.35 -5.80
N ALA A 52 -9.34 -3.02 -5.90
CA ALA A 52 -8.69 -2.08 -5.01
C ALA A 52 -9.05 -2.33 -3.55
N ARG A 53 -8.08 -2.27 -2.63
CA ARG A 53 -8.33 -2.48 -1.20
C ARG A 53 -8.83 -1.19 -0.55
N LEU A 54 -10.04 -1.20 0.01
CA LEU A 54 -10.56 -0.06 0.77
C LEU A 54 -10.08 -0.10 2.22
N LEU A 55 -9.58 1.03 2.72
CA LEU A 55 -9.18 1.21 4.11
C LEU A 55 -10.06 2.31 4.72
N ASN A 56 -10.64 2.05 5.89
CA ASN A 56 -11.35 3.08 6.63
C ASN A 56 -10.65 3.30 7.98
N LEU A 57 -10.28 4.55 8.24
CA LEU A 57 -9.62 4.96 9.48
C LEU A 57 -10.52 5.98 10.17
N THR A 58 -10.74 5.80 11.47
CA THR A 58 -11.42 6.77 12.32
C THR A 58 -10.40 7.36 13.26
N PHE A 59 -10.31 8.69 13.27
CA PHE A 59 -9.42 9.43 14.16
C PHE A 59 -10.21 10.16 15.23
N GLU A 60 -9.66 10.23 16.43
CA GLU A 60 -10.13 11.08 17.52
C GLU A 60 -9.24 12.31 17.66
N ILE A 61 -9.83 13.50 17.65
CA ILE A 61 -9.12 14.77 17.86
C ILE A 61 -8.93 14.99 19.36
N THR A 62 -7.70 14.84 19.83
CA THR A 62 -7.35 14.85 21.26
C THR A 62 -6.98 16.22 21.79
N VAL A 63 -6.78 17.21 20.92
CA VAL A 63 -6.37 18.57 21.31
C VAL A 63 -7.48 19.40 21.96
N SER A 64 -7.09 20.55 22.50
CA SER A 64 -8.01 21.53 23.07
C SER A 64 -9.02 22.03 22.03
N GLY A 65 -10.15 22.59 22.48
CA GLY A 65 -11.13 23.22 21.57
C GLY A 65 -10.55 24.37 20.74
N ALA A 66 -9.55 25.10 21.28
CA ALA A 66 -8.89 26.19 20.58
C ALA A 66 -8.05 25.70 19.38
N ASP A 67 -7.45 24.51 19.49
CA ASP A 67 -6.61 23.92 18.46
C ASP A 67 -7.38 22.98 17.51
N PHE A 68 -8.64 22.68 17.83
CA PHE A 68 -9.47 21.71 17.10
C PHE A 68 -9.49 21.98 15.59
N HIS A 69 -9.84 23.21 15.19
CA HIS A 69 -9.91 23.57 13.78
C HIS A 69 -8.55 23.51 13.07
N ARG A 70 -7.45 23.74 13.80
CA ARG A 70 -6.09 23.60 13.26
C ARG A 70 -5.78 22.14 12.93
N THR A 71 -6.12 21.22 13.84
CA THR A 71 -5.94 19.77 13.60
C THR A 71 -6.84 19.26 12.49
N VAL A 72 -8.12 19.68 12.43
CA VAL A 72 -9.02 19.33 11.32
C VAL A 72 -8.45 19.81 9.97
N ALA A 73 -7.98 21.06 9.90
CA ALA A 73 -7.37 21.60 8.68
C ALA A 73 -6.08 20.86 8.29
N TYR A 74 -5.30 20.40 9.27
CA TYR A 74 -4.15 19.54 9.02
C TYR A 74 -4.59 18.21 8.39
N LEU A 75 -5.55 17.51 8.98
CA LEU A 75 -6.06 16.25 8.45
C LEU A 75 -6.64 16.42 7.03
N ALA A 76 -7.41 17.48 6.79
CA ALA A 76 -7.96 17.79 5.46
C ALA A 76 -6.86 18.05 4.40
N ARG A 77 -5.73 18.63 4.79
CA ARG A 77 -4.58 18.85 3.90
C ARG A 77 -3.78 17.56 3.67
N THR A 78 -3.69 16.71 4.68
CA THR A 78 -3.01 15.41 4.60
C THR A 78 -3.80 14.46 3.71
N PHE A 79 -5.11 14.36 3.93
CA PHE A 79 -6.05 13.52 3.20
C PHE A 79 -6.76 14.32 2.10
N ASN A 80 -6.00 14.71 1.08
CA ASN A 80 -6.50 15.45 -0.06
C ASN A 80 -6.32 14.63 -1.34
N ALA A 81 -7.40 14.45 -2.12
CA ALA A 81 -7.36 13.72 -3.39
C ALA A 81 -6.31 14.25 -4.38
N LYS A 82 -6.02 15.57 -4.34
CA LYS A 82 -5.02 16.21 -5.22
C LYS A 82 -3.58 15.94 -4.80
N ARG A 83 -3.35 15.42 -3.59
CA ARG A 83 -2.00 15.10 -3.10
C ARG A 83 -1.42 13.85 -3.79
N GLY A 84 -2.27 13.00 -4.34
CA GLY A 84 -1.89 11.73 -4.93
C GLY A 84 -1.80 10.63 -3.88
N GLU A 85 -0.82 9.75 -4.05
CA GLU A 85 -0.58 8.62 -3.16
C GLU A 85 -0.02 9.07 -1.80
N ILE A 86 -0.52 8.46 -0.73
CA ILE A 86 -0.05 8.60 0.63
C ILE A 86 0.42 7.26 1.16
N THR A 87 1.50 7.28 1.91
CA THR A 87 2.04 6.09 2.58
C THR A 87 1.56 6.08 4.03
N LEU A 88 0.94 4.98 4.44
CA LEU A 88 0.57 4.74 5.84
C LEU A 88 1.48 3.68 6.46
N GLU A 89 1.85 3.92 7.70
CA GLU A 89 2.54 2.95 8.55
C GLU A 89 1.84 2.91 9.90
N PHE A 90 1.49 1.71 10.39
CA PHE A 90 0.79 1.55 11.67
C PHE A 90 1.76 1.14 12.76
N SER A 91 1.64 1.72 13.96
CA SER A 91 2.58 1.49 15.05
C SER A 91 2.65 0.04 15.55
N ASP A 92 1.59 -0.74 15.33
CA ASP A 92 1.47 -2.15 15.69
C ASP A 92 1.71 -3.11 14.51
N MET A 93 1.98 -2.58 13.31
CA MET A 93 2.41 -3.34 12.14
C MET A 93 3.67 -2.69 11.53
N PRO A 94 4.78 -2.63 12.28
CA PRO A 94 6.01 -2.00 11.80
C PRO A 94 6.54 -2.70 10.54
N GLY A 95 7.14 -1.93 9.63
CA GLY A 95 7.71 -2.43 8.37
C GLY A 95 6.67 -2.79 7.30
N LYS A 96 5.37 -2.52 7.54
CA LYS A 96 4.31 -2.66 6.53
C LYS A 96 3.79 -1.30 6.10
N TYR A 97 3.97 -1.00 4.83
CA TYR A 97 3.56 0.27 4.23
C TYR A 97 2.32 0.07 3.35
N TYR A 98 1.28 0.86 3.62
CA TYR A 98 0.05 0.85 2.85
C TYR A 98 0.01 2.09 1.97
N ARG A 99 0.14 1.90 0.67
CA ARG A 99 0.09 2.96 -0.34
C ARG A 99 -1.35 3.16 -0.78
N ALA A 100 -1.94 4.27 -0.40
CA ALA A 100 -3.35 4.54 -0.63
C ALA A 100 -3.57 5.93 -1.20
N ILE A 101 -4.72 6.15 -1.82
CA ILE A 101 -5.22 7.46 -2.19
C ILE A 101 -6.46 7.78 -1.37
N TYR A 102 -6.69 9.06 -1.13
CA TYR A 102 -7.93 9.51 -0.50
C TYR A 102 -9.12 9.27 -1.44
N ALA A 103 -10.18 8.62 -0.95
CA ALA A 103 -11.27 8.08 -1.77
C ALA A 103 -12.67 8.35 -1.21
N GLY A 104 -12.83 9.31 -0.31
CA GLY A 104 -14.11 9.56 0.34
C GLY A 104 -14.38 11.01 0.70
N THR A 105 -15.22 11.20 1.71
CA THR A 105 -15.52 12.49 2.32
C THR A 105 -15.03 12.48 3.76
N LEU A 106 -14.23 13.50 4.11
CA LEU A 106 -13.73 13.71 5.45
C LEU A 106 -14.86 14.38 6.23
N ALA A 107 -15.58 13.57 7.01
CA ALA A 107 -16.74 14.02 7.76
C ALA A 107 -16.43 13.98 9.25
N LEU A 108 -16.76 15.06 9.95
CA LEU A 108 -16.91 15.01 11.40
C LEU A 108 -18.20 14.25 11.72
N GLY A 109 -18.20 13.53 12.84
CA GLY A 109 -19.43 12.94 13.37
C GLY A 109 -20.45 13.99 13.83
N GLU A 110 -21.42 13.55 14.63
CA GLU A 110 -22.46 14.42 15.21
C GLU A 110 -21.91 15.66 15.93
N THR A 111 -22.76 16.66 16.16
CA THR A 111 -22.34 17.90 16.82
C THR A 111 -21.69 17.63 18.18
N GLY A 112 -20.45 18.12 18.37
CA GLY A 112 -19.64 17.85 19.56
C GLY A 112 -18.75 16.60 19.47
N SER A 113 -18.90 15.80 18.41
CA SER A 113 -18.01 14.69 18.12
C SER A 113 -16.61 15.19 17.79
N ARG A 114 -15.63 14.44 18.31
CA ARG A 114 -14.21 14.60 18.00
C ARG A 114 -13.71 13.52 17.05
N LEU A 115 -14.63 12.69 16.55
CA LEU A 115 -14.33 11.61 15.62
C LEU A 115 -14.43 12.11 14.17
N ILE A 116 -13.48 11.68 13.36
CA ILE A 116 -13.40 12.00 11.95
C ILE A 116 -13.05 10.74 11.16
N ASP A 117 -13.89 10.44 10.17
CA ASP A 117 -13.73 9.25 9.34
C ASP A 117 -12.98 9.58 8.05
N VAL A 118 -12.04 8.71 7.69
CA VAL A 118 -11.19 8.82 6.51
C VAL A 118 -11.29 7.52 5.71
N SER A 119 -11.85 7.61 4.51
CA SER A 119 -11.88 6.52 3.55
C SER A 119 -10.75 6.64 2.53
N LEU A 120 -9.99 5.58 2.40
CA LEU A 120 -8.82 5.47 1.53
C LEU A 120 -8.97 4.24 0.62
N ARG A 121 -8.31 4.28 -0.52
CA ARG A 121 -8.28 3.19 -1.50
C ARG A 121 -6.85 2.90 -1.92
N MET A 122 -6.43 1.65 -1.80
CA MET A 122 -5.17 1.18 -2.36
C MET A 122 -5.42 0.66 -3.77
N ASN A 123 -4.76 1.26 -4.77
CA ASN A 123 -4.86 0.79 -6.16
C ASN A 123 -4.14 -0.54 -6.34
N ASP A 124 -2.93 -0.64 -5.80
CA ASP A 124 -2.27 -1.92 -5.55
C ASP A 124 -2.78 -2.42 -4.19
N PRO A 125 -3.54 -3.52 -4.15
CA PRO A 125 -4.19 -3.95 -2.93
C PRO A 125 -3.24 -4.58 -1.91
N TRP A 126 -1.95 -4.72 -2.21
CA TRP A 126 -0.98 -5.38 -1.34
C TRP A 126 -0.14 -4.35 -0.54
N PRO A 127 0.00 -4.53 0.78
CA PRO A 127 0.96 -3.74 1.54
C PRO A 127 2.39 -4.10 1.10
N THR A 128 3.27 -3.10 1.04
CA THR A 128 4.68 -3.29 0.70
C THR A 128 5.51 -3.40 1.97
N GLY A 129 6.48 -4.31 1.98
CA GLY A 129 7.51 -4.39 3.01
C GLY A 129 8.70 -3.48 2.72
N ASP A 130 9.76 -3.63 3.52
CA ASP A 130 11.06 -3.02 3.24
C ASP A 130 11.64 -3.57 1.92
N GLU A 131 12.32 -2.69 1.19
CA GLU A 131 12.99 -3.07 -0.05
C GLU A 131 14.21 -3.94 0.26
N VAL A 132 14.29 -5.11 -0.37
CA VAL A 132 15.45 -6.00 -0.30
C VAL A 132 16.27 -5.81 -1.57
N VAL A 133 17.45 -5.19 -1.43
CA VAL A 133 18.40 -5.00 -2.53
C VAL A 133 19.48 -6.05 -2.43
N THR A 134 19.72 -6.76 -3.52
CA THR A 134 20.83 -7.73 -3.61
C THR A 134 21.77 -7.32 -4.73
N GLU A 135 23.03 -7.04 -4.37
CA GLU A 135 24.05 -6.59 -5.30
C GLU A 135 25.09 -7.68 -5.55
N PHE A 136 25.47 -7.86 -6.82
CA PHE A 136 26.48 -8.82 -7.24
C PHE A 136 27.38 -8.21 -8.31
N MET A 137 28.67 -8.52 -8.25
CA MET A 137 29.62 -8.19 -9.32
C MET A 137 29.79 -9.40 -10.24
N ILE A 138 29.35 -9.26 -11.50
CA ILE A 138 29.52 -10.30 -12.51
C ILE A 138 30.85 -10.02 -13.24
N THR A 139 31.84 -10.90 -13.07
CA THR A 139 33.17 -10.78 -13.68
C THR A 139 33.41 -11.74 -14.85
N ALA A 140 32.51 -12.70 -15.07
CA ALA A 140 32.55 -13.67 -16.15
C ALA A 140 31.14 -13.99 -16.69
N SER A 141 31.06 -14.49 -17.92
CA SER A 141 29.80 -14.88 -18.57
C SER A 141 29.93 -16.30 -19.15
N PRO A 142 28.92 -17.18 -19.01
CA PRO A 142 27.62 -16.95 -18.34
C PRO A 142 27.74 -17.01 -16.81
N THR A 143 26.91 -16.24 -16.11
CA THR A 143 26.74 -16.28 -14.65
C THR A 143 25.25 -16.39 -14.32
N ALA A 144 24.90 -17.33 -13.44
CA ALA A 144 23.55 -17.47 -12.89
C ALA A 144 23.54 -17.02 -11.43
N VAL A 145 22.50 -16.31 -11.02
CA VAL A 145 22.30 -15.83 -9.66
C VAL A 145 20.90 -16.24 -9.22
N GLN A 146 20.82 -16.92 -8.09
CA GLN A 146 19.54 -17.29 -7.48
C GLN A 146 19.13 -16.19 -6.49
N ILE A 147 17.90 -15.70 -6.64
CA ILE A 147 17.30 -14.71 -5.74
C ILE A 147 16.02 -15.33 -5.20
N GLU A 148 15.89 -15.35 -3.87
CA GLU A 148 14.70 -15.82 -3.18
C GLU A 148 13.86 -14.61 -2.75
N SER A 149 12.56 -14.66 -3.00
CA SER A 149 11.60 -13.68 -2.51
C SER A 149 10.75 -14.33 -1.43
N GLU A 150 10.94 -13.92 -0.18
CA GLU A 150 10.16 -14.41 0.97
C GLU A 150 8.75 -13.79 1.06
N ALA A 151 8.28 -13.13 -0.01
CA ALA A 151 6.99 -12.46 -0.02
C ALA A 151 5.84 -13.45 -0.29
N ASP A 152 4.72 -13.26 0.42
CA ASP A 152 3.50 -14.08 0.24
C ASP A 152 2.81 -13.85 -1.12
N VAL A 153 3.16 -12.76 -1.80
CA VAL A 153 2.62 -12.37 -3.11
C VAL A 153 3.79 -12.12 -4.05
N ARG A 154 3.64 -12.52 -5.31
CA ARG A 154 4.63 -12.31 -6.35
C ARG A 154 5.03 -10.83 -6.46
N ALA A 155 6.25 -10.52 -6.06
CA ALA A 155 6.84 -9.20 -6.25
C ALA A 155 7.28 -8.99 -7.71
N GLN A 156 7.29 -7.72 -8.15
CA GLN A 156 7.86 -7.33 -9.45
C GLN A 156 9.31 -6.84 -9.23
N PRO A 157 10.34 -7.67 -9.51
CA PRO A 157 11.72 -7.27 -9.26
C PRO A 157 12.17 -6.20 -10.27
N VAL A 158 12.97 -5.26 -9.80
CA VAL A 158 13.66 -4.27 -10.64
C VAL A 158 15.13 -4.67 -10.76
N ILE A 159 15.59 -4.93 -11.97
CA ILE A 159 16.99 -5.31 -12.23
C ILE A 159 17.73 -4.09 -12.77
N THR A 160 18.74 -3.64 -12.03
CA THR A 160 19.65 -2.55 -12.44
C THR A 160 21.02 -3.13 -12.78
N VAL A 161 21.55 -2.81 -13.95
CA VAL A 161 22.87 -3.28 -14.40
C VAL A 161 23.75 -2.08 -14.70
N THR A 162 24.92 -2.06 -14.06
CA THR A 162 25.91 -0.97 -14.20
C THR A 162 27.24 -1.56 -14.66
N ASN A 163 27.79 -1.07 -15.77
CA ASN A 163 29.15 -1.41 -16.19
C ASN A 163 30.16 -0.58 -15.39
N THR A 164 30.88 -1.22 -14.47
CA THR A 164 31.95 -0.58 -13.68
C THR A 164 33.34 -0.75 -14.30
N GLY A 165 33.45 -1.45 -15.43
CA GLY A 165 34.70 -1.69 -16.14
C GLY A 165 35.09 -0.55 -17.08
N TRP A 166 36.34 -0.57 -17.54
CA TRP A 166 36.90 0.42 -18.46
C TRP A 166 36.53 0.17 -19.93
N ASN A 167 36.05 -1.03 -20.25
CA ASN A 167 35.72 -1.45 -21.61
C ASN A 167 34.22 -1.34 -21.87
N THR A 168 33.86 -0.97 -23.09
CA THR A 168 32.47 -1.00 -23.56
C THR A 168 31.94 -2.43 -23.65
N VAL A 169 30.76 -2.67 -23.08
CA VAL A 169 30.03 -3.94 -23.23
C VAL A 169 29.19 -3.84 -24.51
N ASN A 170 29.54 -4.63 -25.53
CA ASN A 170 28.88 -4.60 -26.85
C ASN A 170 27.58 -5.43 -26.93
N GLY A 171 27.21 -6.11 -25.83
CA GLY A 171 25.98 -6.90 -25.75
C GLY A 171 25.84 -7.52 -24.37
N PHE A 172 24.61 -7.56 -23.88
CA PHE A 172 24.25 -8.21 -22.62
C PHE A 172 22.84 -8.77 -22.74
N THR A 173 22.62 -9.96 -22.19
CA THR A 173 21.32 -10.63 -22.19
C THR A 173 21.03 -11.11 -20.79
N VAL A 174 19.85 -10.74 -20.27
CA VAL A 174 19.31 -11.29 -19.02
C VAL A 174 18.24 -12.28 -19.38
N THR A 175 18.39 -13.50 -18.89
CA THR A 175 17.32 -14.49 -18.89
C THR A 175 16.80 -14.59 -17.47
N ASN A 176 15.49 -14.49 -17.31
CA ASN A 176 14.82 -14.58 -16.03
C ASN A 176 13.98 -15.85 -16.02
N GLU A 177 14.33 -16.78 -15.13
CA GLU A 177 13.65 -18.05 -14.95
C GLU A 177 12.96 -18.03 -13.59
N TYR A 178 11.67 -18.36 -13.57
CA TYR A 178 10.87 -18.43 -12.35
C TYR A 178 10.39 -19.87 -12.16
N GLU A 179 10.71 -20.46 -11.02
CA GLU A 179 10.10 -21.71 -10.56
C GLU A 179 8.97 -21.40 -9.58
N TYR A 180 7.82 -22.04 -9.79
CA TYR A 180 6.73 -22.03 -8.83
C TYR A 180 6.96 -23.16 -7.82
N GLN A 181 6.95 -22.84 -6.52
CA GLN A 181 6.76 -23.84 -5.47
C GLN A 181 5.28 -23.92 -5.10
#